data_AF-A0A6J6HCB4-F1
#
_entry.id   AF-A0A6J6HCB4-F1
#
_cell.length_a   1.000
_cell.length_b   1.000
_cell.length_c   1.000
_cell.angle_alpha   90.00
_cell.angle_beta   90.00
_cell.angle_gamma   90.00
#
_symmetry.space_group_name_H-M   'P 1'
#
loop_
_entity.id
_entity.type
_entity.pdbx_description
1 polymer ?
#
loop_
_entity_poly.entity_id
_entity_poly.type
_entity_poly.pdbx_seq_one_letter_code
_entity_poly.pdbx_strand_id
1 'polypeptide(L)'
;MALVPITADLPRVLAEIRRAKDSGLGGVMIPAMWVNQLPYHDRHYDPVWALCEELNMPISTHSGPASRDEYDNHLGIYVTEVVWWPARPLWFMLWSGVFERFPGLRFGVTEAGCWWLPPQIWFWDRLALGQKGTEKLGGDPFKGAIKMLPSEYIDRNVFIGASNTKRRELGMRYEIGVGNIMWGNDFPHPEGTWPNTRAWLKKTFHDIPIDETRRMVGLSAAELFSFDLAKLKVHADRMAPCPSDFGQVTDADPTAQRLTDRWAPVKEVGRHWLTDHDFSLIP
;
A
#
# COMPACT_ATOMS: atom_id res chain seq x y z
N MET A 1 4.83 13.77 5.70
CA MET A 1 3.61 13.41 6.46
C MET A 1 3.77 13.89 7.89
N ALA A 2 2.68 14.21 8.59
CA ALA A 2 2.71 14.57 10.01
C ALA A 2 2.63 13.30 10.87
N LEU A 3 3.52 13.15 11.85
CA LEU A 3 3.38 12.12 12.86
C LEU A 3 2.33 12.58 13.88
N VAL A 4 1.24 11.82 14.01
CA VAL A 4 0.12 12.18 14.88
C VAL A 4 -0.04 11.12 15.97
N PRO A 5 0.01 11.51 17.26
CA PRO A 5 -0.27 10.60 18.37
C PRO A 5 -1.78 10.39 18.48
N ILE A 6 -2.35 9.60 17.55
CA ILE A 6 -3.81 9.42 17.39
C ILE A 6 -4.51 8.94 18.66
N THR A 7 -3.80 8.31 19.58
CA THR A 7 -4.30 7.80 20.85
C THR A 7 -4.33 8.84 21.98
N ALA A 8 -3.90 10.08 21.71
CA ALA A 8 -3.99 11.20 22.65
C ALA A 8 -5.43 11.76 22.72
N ASP A 9 -5.62 12.80 23.53
CA ASP A 9 -6.90 13.51 23.63
C ASP A 9 -7.43 13.95 22.26
N LEU A 10 -8.62 13.48 21.90
CA LEU A 10 -9.16 13.56 20.54
C LEU A 10 -9.23 15.00 20.00
N PRO A 11 -9.73 16.02 20.74
CA PRO A 11 -9.68 17.41 20.28
C PRO A 11 -8.27 17.89 19.90
N ARG A 12 -7.24 17.49 20.64
CA ARG A 12 -5.85 17.85 20.33
C ARG A 12 -5.34 17.14 19.07
N VAL A 13 -5.67 15.86 18.91
CA VAL A 13 -5.35 15.09 17.69
C VAL A 13 -5.95 15.77 16.46
N LEU A 14 -7.22 16.14 16.52
CA LEU A 14 -7.92 16.81 15.41
C LEU A 14 -7.34 18.21 15.12
N ALA A 15 -6.94 18.96 16.15
CA ALA A 15 -6.29 20.26 15.99
C ALA A 15 -4.92 20.12 15.31
N GLU A 16 -4.14 19.09 15.69
CA GLU A 16 -2.82 18.83 15.13
C GLU A 16 -2.88 18.43 13.65
N ILE A 17 -3.88 17.63 13.26
CA ILE A 17 -4.11 17.27 11.85
C ILE A 17 -4.40 18.52 11.00
N ARG A 18 -5.25 19.44 11.50
CA ARG A 18 -5.52 20.71 10.81
C ARG A 18 -4.28 21.58 10.70
N ARG A 19 -3.54 21.74 11.80
CA ARG A 19 -2.28 22.49 11.83
C ARG A 19 -1.27 21.91 10.82
N ALA A 20 -1.17 20.59 10.72
CA ALA A 20 -0.32 19.92 9.76
C ALA A 20 -0.73 20.22 8.31
N LYS A 21 -2.03 20.17 8.00
CA LYS A 21 -2.56 20.55 6.68
C LYS A 21 -2.24 22.00 6.34
N ASP A 22 -2.49 22.93 7.26
CA ASP A 22 -2.22 24.36 7.10
C ASP A 22 -0.71 24.65 6.91
N SER A 23 0.14 23.79 7.47
CA SER A 23 1.59 23.83 7.28
C SER A 23 2.06 23.22 5.95
N GLY A 24 1.14 22.74 5.09
CA GLY A 24 1.44 22.16 3.78
C GLY A 24 1.77 20.68 3.78
N LEU A 25 1.56 19.95 4.88
CA LEU A 25 1.76 18.50 4.91
C LEU A 25 0.59 17.78 4.23
N GLY A 26 0.91 16.80 3.39
CA GLY A 26 -0.08 16.10 2.55
C GLY A 26 -0.63 14.79 3.12
N GLY A 27 -0.32 14.40 4.36
CA GLY A 27 -0.77 13.12 4.93
C GLY A 27 -0.37 12.95 6.39
N VAL A 28 -0.95 11.93 7.05
CA VAL A 28 -0.80 11.64 8.48
C VAL A 28 -0.19 10.26 8.69
N MET A 29 0.81 10.15 9.56
CA MET A 29 1.36 8.89 10.02
C MET A 29 0.89 8.59 11.43
N ILE A 30 0.35 7.39 11.65
CA ILE A 30 -0.11 6.92 12.97
C ILE A 30 0.72 5.71 13.43
N PRO A 31 0.78 5.43 14.74
CA PRO A 31 1.49 4.26 15.25
C PRO A 31 0.99 2.96 14.61
N ALA A 32 1.89 2.07 14.23
CA ALA A 32 1.53 0.73 13.73
C ALA A 32 0.81 -0.12 14.79
N MET A 33 1.12 0.12 16.07
CA MET A 33 0.54 -0.60 17.20
C MET A 33 -0.29 0.37 18.06
N TRP A 34 -1.53 0.00 18.37
CA TRP A 34 -2.33 0.69 19.40
C TRP A 34 -1.94 0.27 20.83
N VAL A 35 -1.16 -0.82 20.98
CA VAL A 35 -0.67 -1.33 22.27
C VAL A 35 -1.82 -1.56 23.26
N ASN A 36 -1.94 -0.72 24.29
CA ASN A 36 -2.97 -0.78 25.34
C ASN A 36 -4.13 0.19 25.12
N GLN A 37 -4.19 0.84 23.95
CA GLN A 37 -5.24 1.78 23.57
C GLN A 37 -6.34 1.09 22.76
N LEU A 38 -7.40 1.83 22.46
CA LEU A 38 -8.47 1.33 21.60
C LEU A 38 -7.91 0.96 20.22
N PRO A 39 -8.32 -0.17 19.63
CA PRO A 39 -7.93 -0.56 18.28
C PRO A 39 -8.56 0.36 17.23
N TYR A 40 -7.90 0.55 16.09
CA TYR A 40 -8.30 1.55 15.08
C TYR A 40 -9.65 1.32 14.36
N HIS A 41 -10.35 0.23 14.66
CA HIS A 41 -11.73 0.04 14.22
C HIS A 41 -12.77 0.67 15.14
N ASP A 42 -12.36 1.02 16.36
CA ASP A 42 -13.24 1.63 17.35
C ASP A 42 -13.76 2.99 16.85
N ARG A 43 -15.05 3.25 17.08
CA ARG A 43 -15.71 4.50 16.65
C ARG A 43 -15.16 5.74 17.35
N HIS A 44 -14.39 5.59 18.43
CA HIS A 44 -13.62 6.69 19.02
C HIS A 44 -12.74 7.41 17.99
N TYR A 45 -12.24 6.70 16.97
CA TYR A 45 -11.39 7.28 15.92
C TYR A 45 -12.16 7.76 14.69
N ASP A 46 -13.48 7.55 14.60
CA ASP A 46 -14.30 8.01 13.46
C ASP A 46 -14.11 9.51 13.17
N PRO A 47 -14.00 10.43 14.16
CA PRO A 47 -13.73 11.84 13.89
C PRO A 47 -12.36 12.10 13.25
N VAL A 48 -11.35 11.26 13.51
CA VAL A 48 -10.03 11.34 12.86
C VAL A 48 -10.14 10.89 11.40
N TRP A 49 -10.84 9.78 11.16
CA TRP A 49 -11.07 9.25 9.80
C TRP A 49 -11.83 10.26 8.94
N ALA A 50 -12.91 10.83 9.48
CA ALA A 50 -13.71 11.87 8.82
C ALA A 50 -12.86 13.09 8.46
N LEU A 51 -12.04 13.57 9.40
CA LEU A 51 -11.19 14.74 9.16
C LEU A 51 -10.10 14.48 8.12
N CYS A 52 -9.46 13.31 8.16
CA CYS A 52 -8.44 12.94 7.17
C CYS A 52 -9.04 12.78 5.77
N GLU A 53 -10.25 12.23 5.65
CA GLU A 53 -11.01 12.19 4.40
C GLU A 53 -11.34 13.61 3.90
N GLU A 54 -11.94 14.45 4.75
CA GLU A 54 -12.30 15.84 4.42
C GLU A 54 -11.10 16.64 3.89
N LEU A 55 -9.94 16.50 4.55
CA LEU A 55 -8.73 17.25 4.22
C LEU A 55 -7.90 16.60 3.10
N ASN A 56 -8.33 15.47 2.54
CA ASN A 56 -7.53 14.64 1.63
C ASN A 56 -6.13 14.39 2.18
N MET A 57 -6.05 13.90 3.41
CA MET A 57 -4.82 13.51 4.08
C MET A 57 -4.78 11.99 4.25
N PRO A 58 -4.12 11.26 3.34
CA PRO A 58 -3.90 9.83 3.47
C PRO A 58 -3.22 9.49 4.78
N ILE A 59 -3.64 8.38 5.36
CA ILE A 59 -3.12 7.86 6.62
C ILE A 59 -2.15 6.74 6.31
N SER A 60 -1.03 6.66 7.02
CA SER A 60 -0.12 5.52 6.89
C SER A 60 0.40 5.03 8.23
N THR A 61 0.62 3.72 8.30
CA THR A 61 1.47 3.06 9.30
C THR A 61 2.81 2.71 8.67
N HIS A 62 3.84 2.63 9.50
CA HIS A 62 5.20 2.34 9.08
C HIS A 62 5.75 1.15 9.86
N SER A 63 6.56 0.33 9.19
CA SER A 63 7.31 -0.75 9.84
C SER A 63 8.27 -0.21 10.91
N GLY A 64 8.75 -1.13 11.75
CA GLY A 64 9.64 -0.83 12.89
C GLY A 64 9.05 -1.25 14.23
N PRO A 65 7.90 -0.67 14.66
CA PRO A 65 7.26 -1.04 15.92
C PRO A 65 6.83 -2.51 15.93
N ALA A 66 7.22 -3.23 16.98
CA ALA A 66 6.84 -4.62 17.22
C ALA A 66 6.96 -4.93 18.72
N SER A 67 6.45 -6.08 19.16
CA SER A 67 6.59 -6.55 20.54
C SER A 67 8.02 -7.06 20.82
N ARG A 68 9.04 -6.21 20.69
CA ARG A 68 10.46 -6.62 20.77
C ARG A 68 10.82 -7.28 22.10
N ASP A 69 10.14 -6.91 23.19
CA ASP A 69 10.35 -7.52 24.50
C ASP A 69 10.00 -9.02 24.52
N GLU A 70 9.10 -9.48 23.62
CA GLU A 70 8.77 -10.90 23.46
C GLU A 70 9.80 -11.66 22.61
N TYR A 71 10.61 -10.95 21.82
CA TYR A 71 11.51 -11.55 20.83
C TYR A 71 12.96 -11.66 21.32
N ASP A 72 13.32 -10.95 22.40
CA ASP A 72 14.71 -10.82 22.87
C ASP A 72 15.65 -10.47 21.69
N ASN A 73 16.80 -11.13 21.57
CA ASN A 73 17.76 -10.92 20.50
C ASN A 73 17.51 -11.80 19.26
N HIS A 74 16.36 -12.47 19.16
CA HIS A 74 16.03 -13.35 18.04
C HIS A 74 15.57 -12.57 16.81
N LEU A 75 16.55 -12.07 16.04
CA LEU A 75 16.30 -11.27 14.84
C LEU A 75 15.36 -11.95 13.83
N GLY A 76 15.47 -13.28 13.66
CA GLY A 76 14.62 -14.06 12.75
C GLY A 76 13.12 -13.96 13.09
N ILE A 77 12.78 -13.93 14.38
CA ILE A 77 11.40 -13.73 14.83
C ILE A 77 10.96 -12.29 14.50
N TYR A 78 11.79 -11.30 14.88
CA TYR A 78 11.49 -9.89 14.61
C TYR A 78 11.22 -9.62 13.12
N VAL A 79 12.10 -10.05 12.21
CA VAL A 79 11.94 -9.76 10.76
C VAL A 79 10.74 -10.50 10.15
N THR A 80 10.30 -11.60 10.75
CA THR A 80 9.10 -12.33 10.33
C THR A 80 7.83 -11.64 10.82
N GLU A 81 7.85 -11.06 12.02
CA GLU A 81 6.70 -10.47 12.69
C GLU A 81 6.48 -8.99 12.35
N VAL A 82 7.56 -8.22 12.16
CA VAL A 82 7.51 -6.76 12.05
C VAL A 82 6.63 -6.27 10.90
N VAL A 83 6.54 -7.04 9.82
CA VAL A 83 5.70 -6.75 8.65
C VAL A 83 4.21 -6.72 9.00
N TRP A 84 3.78 -7.51 9.97
CA TRP A 84 2.36 -7.65 10.29
C TRP A 84 1.84 -6.52 11.17
N TRP A 85 2.68 -5.90 12.00
CA TRP A 85 2.26 -4.80 12.85
C TRP A 85 1.73 -3.57 12.08
N PRO A 86 2.42 -3.03 11.06
CA PRO A 86 1.88 -1.93 10.26
C PRO A 86 0.73 -2.38 9.35
N ALA A 87 0.70 -3.64 8.90
CA ALA A 87 -0.40 -4.16 8.07
C ALA A 87 -1.68 -4.39 8.86
N ARG A 88 -1.59 -4.75 10.15
CA ARG A 88 -2.72 -5.17 10.98
C ARG A 88 -3.87 -4.17 11.07
N PRO A 89 -3.62 -2.87 11.25
CA PRO A 89 -4.67 -1.85 11.15
C PRO A 89 -5.56 -1.96 9.92
N LEU A 90 -5.02 -2.36 8.76
CA LEU A 90 -5.77 -2.44 7.51
C LEU A 90 -7.00 -3.35 7.63
N TRP A 91 -6.82 -4.59 8.11
CA TRP A 91 -7.95 -5.52 8.17
C TRP A 91 -8.90 -5.22 9.33
N PHE A 92 -8.43 -4.58 10.39
CA PHE A 92 -9.30 -4.05 11.44
C PHE A 92 -10.23 -2.97 10.88
N MET A 93 -9.69 -2.02 10.11
CA MET A 93 -10.45 -0.96 9.45
C MET A 93 -11.40 -1.51 8.36
N LEU A 94 -10.91 -2.45 7.55
CA LEU A 94 -11.69 -3.10 6.50
C LEU A 94 -12.91 -3.83 7.07
N TRP A 95 -12.69 -4.80 7.96
CA TRP A 95 -13.76 -5.68 8.43
C TRP A 95 -14.76 -5.00 9.37
N SER A 96 -14.41 -3.85 9.92
CA SER A 96 -15.32 -3.02 10.72
C SER A 96 -16.06 -1.95 9.91
N GLY A 97 -15.85 -1.90 8.59
CA GLY A 97 -16.51 -0.96 7.71
C GLY A 97 -16.05 0.48 7.86
N VAL A 98 -14.80 0.73 8.30
CA VAL A 98 -14.24 2.11 8.31
C VAL A 98 -14.27 2.69 6.90
N PHE A 99 -13.82 1.93 5.90
CA PHE A 99 -13.86 2.34 4.49
C PHE A 99 -15.28 2.38 3.92
N GLU A 100 -16.26 1.75 4.55
CA GLU A 100 -17.68 1.89 4.19
C GLU A 100 -18.24 3.24 4.71
N ARG A 101 -17.85 3.66 5.91
CA ARG A 101 -18.24 4.95 6.50
C ARG A 101 -17.52 6.14 5.87
N PHE A 102 -16.27 5.96 5.47
CA PHE A 102 -15.37 6.98 4.91
C PHE A 102 -14.81 6.49 3.56
N PRO A 103 -15.61 6.49 2.48
CA PRO A 103 -15.23 5.90 1.20
C PRO A 103 -14.07 6.58 0.49
N GLY A 104 -13.80 7.86 0.77
CA GLY A 104 -12.66 8.63 0.27
C GLY A 104 -11.40 8.54 1.14
N LEU A 105 -11.48 7.94 2.34
CA LEU A 105 -10.31 7.76 3.20
C LEU A 105 -9.26 6.87 2.52
N ARG A 106 -7.99 7.31 2.55
CA ARG A 106 -6.86 6.54 2.04
C ARG A 106 -5.99 6.02 3.18
N PHE A 107 -5.66 4.73 3.17
CA PHE A 107 -4.82 4.08 4.18
C PHE A 107 -3.63 3.35 3.54
N GLY A 108 -2.44 3.50 4.13
CA GLY A 108 -1.20 2.98 3.59
C GLY A 108 -0.37 2.17 4.56
N VAL A 109 0.16 1.05 4.10
CA VAL A 109 1.16 0.26 4.83
C VAL A 109 2.53 0.55 4.21
N THR A 110 3.44 1.16 4.97
CA THR A 110 4.76 1.58 4.47
C THR A 110 5.87 0.72 5.08
N GLU A 111 6.87 0.38 4.25
CA GLU A 111 8.07 -0.37 4.65
C GLU A 111 7.79 -1.82 5.12
N ALA A 112 6.67 -2.40 4.69
CA ALA A 112 6.26 -3.77 5.03
C ALA A 112 6.29 -4.73 3.82
N GLY A 113 6.91 -4.32 2.72
CA GLY A 113 6.76 -4.97 1.42
C GLY A 113 5.30 -5.01 0.94
N CYS A 114 5.08 -5.65 -0.21
CA CYS A 114 3.73 -5.93 -0.74
C CYS A 114 3.52 -7.41 -1.09
N TRP A 115 4.50 -8.28 -0.86
CA TRP A 115 4.44 -9.72 -1.16
C TRP A 115 3.32 -10.48 -0.44
N TRP A 116 2.88 -10.00 0.71
CA TRP A 116 1.85 -10.65 1.55
C TRP A 116 0.44 -10.32 1.08
N LEU A 117 0.28 -9.22 0.34
CA LEU A 117 -1.03 -8.67 0.05
C LEU A 117 -1.85 -9.53 -0.92
N PRO A 118 -1.33 -10.05 -2.06
CA PRO A 118 -2.11 -10.90 -2.97
C PRO A 118 -2.78 -12.12 -2.31
N PRO A 119 -2.05 -13.02 -1.59
CA PRO A 119 -2.70 -14.15 -0.94
C PRO A 119 -3.66 -13.70 0.17
N GLN A 120 -3.43 -12.53 0.76
CA GLN A 120 -4.32 -11.97 1.78
C GLN A 120 -5.64 -11.44 1.19
N ILE A 121 -5.59 -10.77 0.03
CA ILE A 121 -6.77 -10.33 -0.72
C ILE A 121 -7.58 -11.55 -1.17
N TRP A 122 -6.92 -12.55 -1.76
CA TRP A 122 -7.55 -13.82 -2.14
C TRP A 122 -8.31 -14.44 -0.97
N PHE A 123 -7.67 -14.50 0.21
CA PHE A 123 -8.29 -15.03 1.41
C PHE A 123 -9.52 -14.21 1.82
N TRP A 124 -9.41 -12.88 1.83
CA TRP A 124 -10.53 -12.00 2.21
C TRP A 124 -11.70 -12.10 1.23
N ASP A 125 -11.46 -12.10 -0.07
CA ASP A 125 -12.51 -12.27 -1.08
C ASP A 125 -13.20 -13.63 -0.97
N ARG A 126 -12.44 -14.72 -0.73
CA ARG A 126 -13.03 -16.05 -0.52
C ARG A 126 -13.94 -16.10 0.71
N LEU A 127 -13.57 -15.38 1.78
CA LEU A 127 -14.47 -15.21 2.93
C LEU A 127 -15.74 -14.47 2.51
N ALA A 128 -15.61 -13.36 1.77
CA ALA A 128 -16.72 -12.51 1.35
C ALA A 128 -17.70 -13.25 0.42
N LEU A 129 -17.20 -14.11 -0.46
CA LEU A 129 -17.98 -14.94 -1.37
C LEU A 129 -18.64 -16.17 -0.69
N GLY A 130 -18.53 -16.29 0.63
CA GLY A 130 -19.30 -17.29 1.39
C GLY A 130 -18.84 -18.74 1.17
N GLN A 131 -17.56 -18.97 0.86
CA GLN A 131 -17.08 -20.33 0.76
C GLN A 131 -17.12 -21.04 2.12
N LYS A 132 -17.54 -22.32 2.10
CA LYS A 132 -17.96 -23.20 3.22
C LYS A 132 -17.14 -23.20 4.53
N GLY A 133 -15.98 -22.56 4.58
CA GLY A 133 -15.14 -22.43 5.77
C GLY A 133 -15.73 -21.56 6.88
N THR A 134 -16.63 -20.61 6.57
CA THR A 134 -17.21 -19.68 7.55
C THR A 134 -18.49 -20.20 8.20
N GLU A 135 -19.13 -21.23 7.63
CA GLU A 135 -20.36 -21.84 8.16
C GLU A 135 -20.21 -22.36 9.61
N LYS A 136 -19.00 -22.83 9.96
CA LYS A 136 -18.68 -23.28 11.33
C LYS A 136 -18.50 -22.14 12.35
N LEU A 137 -18.23 -20.92 11.89
CA LEU A 137 -17.94 -19.76 12.74
C LEU A 137 -19.21 -18.99 13.14
N GLY A 138 -20.37 -19.35 12.58
CA GLY A 138 -21.68 -18.83 12.97
C GLY A 138 -21.92 -17.39 12.53
N GLY A 139 -22.77 -17.20 11.52
CA GLY A 139 -23.25 -15.89 11.08
C GLY A 139 -22.43 -15.23 9.98
N ASP A 140 -22.83 -14.02 9.60
CA ASP A 140 -22.10 -13.15 8.69
C ASP A 140 -20.80 -12.68 9.38
N PRO A 141 -19.61 -13.15 8.95
CA PRO A 141 -18.34 -12.76 9.58
C PRO A 141 -18.07 -11.25 9.48
N PHE A 142 -18.81 -10.55 8.62
CA PHE A 142 -18.71 -9.11 8.40
C PHE A 142 -19.74 -8.32 9.19
N LYS A 143 -20.74 -8.98 9.79
CA LYS A 143 -21.86 -8.35 10.50
C LYS A 143 -22.52 -7.20 9.70
N GLY A 144 -22.58 -7.33 8.38
CA GLY A 144 -23.08 -6.29 7.46
C GLY A 144 -22.22 -5.02 7.38
N ALA A 145 -20.97 -5.05 7.85
CA ALA A 145 -20.10 -3.87 7.92
C ALA A 145 -19.51 -3.45 6.56
N ILE A 146 -19.46 -4.37 5.59
CA ILE A 146 -18.97 -4.10 4.23
C ILE A 146 -20.00 -4.56 3.19
N LYS A 147 -19.97 -3.94 2.00
CA LYS A 147 -20.90 -4.21 0.88
C LYS A 147 -20.20 -4.64 -0.42
N MET A 148 -18.93 -4.27 -0.58
CA MET A 148 -18.11 -4.66 -1.73
C MET A 148 -17.21 -5.84 -1.35
N LEU A 149 -16.58 -6.47 -2.33
CA LEU A 149 -15.49 -7.40 -2.06
C LEU A 149 -14.32 -6.65 -1.39
N PRO A 150 -13.62 -7.28 -0.44
CA PRO A 150 -12.38 -6.76 0.15
C PRO A 150 -11.42 -6.19 -0.89
N SER A 151 -11.21 -6.88 -2.00
CA SER A 151 -10.36 -6.46 -3.10
C SER A 151 -10.77 -5.12 -3.74
N GLU A 152 -12.06 -4.80 -3.78
CA GLU A 152 -12.58 -3.51 -4.27
C GLU A 152 -12.30 -2.37 -3.29
N TYR A 153 -12.34 -2.64 -1.97
CA TYR A 153 -11.87 -1.68 -0.97
C TYR A 153 -10.35 -1.46 -1.07
N ILE A 154 -9.57 -2.51 -1.34
CA ILE A 154 -8.13 -2.36 -1.55
C ILE A 154 -7.85 -1.42 -2.72
N ASP A 155 -8.51 -1.63 -3.87
CA ASP A 155 -8.34 -0.77 -5.05
C ASP A 155 -8.65 0.70 -4.73
N ARG A 156 -9.77 0.95 -4.04
CA ARG A 156 -10.27 2.30 -3.76
C ARG A 156 -9.50 3.01 -2.65
N ASN A 157 -9.24 2.32 -1.54
CA ASN A 157 -8.82 2.95 -0.28
C ASN A 157 -7.35 2.74 0.06
N VAL A 158 -6.68 1.72 -0.48
CA VAL A 158 -5.39 1.28 0.06
C VAL A 158 -4.22 1.64 -0.85
N PHE A 159 -3.06 1.92 -0.26
CA PHE A 159 -1.78 1.99 -0.95
C PHE A 159 -0.70 1.27 -0.15
N ILE A 160 0.40 0.90 -0.79
CA ILE A 160 1.54 0.26 -0.15
C ILE A 160 2.79 1.08 -0.45
N GLY A 161 3.46 1.55 0.61
CA GLY A 161 4.80 2.11 0.53
C GLY A 161 5.81 0.98 0.38
N ALA A 162 6.05 0.58 -0.86
CA ALA A 162 6.88 -0.55 -1.22
C ALA A 162 8.36 -0.14 -1.24
N SER A 163 8.99 -0.15 -0.07
CA SER A 163 10.45 -0.05 0.05
C SER A 163 11.10 -1.29 -0.56
N ASN A 164 12.28 -1.14 -1.19
CA ASN A 164 13.18 -2.24 -1.61
C ASN A 164 12.53 -3.44 -2.35
N THR A 165 11.44 -3.20 -3.10
CA THR A 165 10.55 -4.18 -3.77
C THR A 165 11.24 -5.20 -4.68
N LYS A 166 11.08 -6.50 -4.48
CA LYS A 166 11.72 -7.50 -5.36
C LYS A 166 10.87 -7.79 -6.60
N ARG A 167 11.49 -8.44 -7.60
CA ARG A 167 10.78 -8.87 -8.82
C ARG A 167 9.55 -9.75 -8.54
N ARG A 168 9.62 -10.59 -7.50
CA ARG A 168 8.48 -11.41 -7.06
C ARG A 168 7.26 -10.55 -6.73
N GLU A 169 7.46 -9.42 -6.07
CA GLU A 169 6.39 -8.48 -5.70
C GLU A 169 5.80 -7.79 -6.92
N LEU A 170 6.66 -7.29 -7.83
CA LEU A 170 6.20 -6.65 -9.06
C LEU A 170 5.49 -7.62 -10.04
N GLY A 171 5.82 -8.91 -9.96
CA GLY A 171 5.10 -9.96 -10.70
C GLY A 171 3.62 -10.07 -10.33
N MET A 172 3.27 -9.73 -9.09
CA MET A 172 1.90 -9.80 -8.56
C MET A 172 1.16 -8.45 -8.60
N ARG A 173 1.72 -7.44 -9.30
CA ARG A 173 1.19 -6.06 -9.29
C ARG A 173 -0.25 -5.94 -9.81
N TYR A 174 -0.72 -6.86 -10.63
CA TYR A 174 -2.11 -6.85 -11.12
C TYR A 174 -3.11 -7.43 -10.09
N GLU A 175 -2.64 -8.25 -9.15
CA GLU A 175 -3.44 -8.68 -8.00
C GLU A 175 -3.51 -7.58 -6.92
N ILE A 176 -2.42 -6.81 -6.78
CA ILE A 176 -2.28 -5.69 -5.82
C ILE A 176 -2.98 -4.42 -6.31
N GLY A 177 -2.95 -4.18 -7.63
CA GLY A 177 -3.25 -2.89 -8.24
C GLY A 177 -1.97 -2.09 -8.52
N VAL A 178 -1.67 -1.83 -9.80
CA VAL A 178 -0.48 -1.06 -10.22
C VAL A 178 -0.47 0.34 -9.60
N GLY A 179 -1.64 0.96 -9.46
CA GLY A 179 -1.82 2.27 -8.84
C GLY A 179 -1.65 2.28 -7.31
N ASN A 180 -1.72 1.11 -6.68
CA ASN A 180 -1.71 0.95 -5.23
C ASN A 180 -0.29 0.69 -4.70
N ILE A 181 0.66 0.37 -5.57
CA ILE A 181 2.08 0.24 -5.23
C ILE A 181 2.77 1.60 -5.37
N MET A 182 3.45 2.05 -4.32
CA MET A 182 4.24 3.28 -4.31
C MET A 182 5.66 2.95 -3.86
N TRP A 183 6.59 2.92 -4.81
CA TRP A 183 7.98 2.56 -4.53
C TRP A 183 8.68 3.66 -3.72
N GLY A 184 9.46 3.25 -2.72
CA GLY A 184 10.33 4.12 -1.92
C GLY A 184 11.74 3.58 -1.85
N ASN A 185 12.74 4.47 -1.78
CA ASN A 185 14.14 4.05 -1.68
C ASN A 185 14.60 3.74 -0.25
N ASP A 186 13.80 4.17 0.74
CA ASP A 186 14.02 4.00 2.17
C ASP A 186 15.34 4.57 2.68
N PHE A 187 15.74 5.73 2.16
CA PHE A 187 16.95 6.41 2.61
C PHE A 187 16.79 6.97 4.05
N PRO A 188 17.80 6.86 4.93
CA PRO A 188 19.15 6.30 4.72
C PRO A 188 19.33 4.86 5.21
N HIS A 189 18.25 4.11 5.37
CA HIS A 189 18.30 2.81 6.03
C HIS A 189 19.16 1.79 5.24
N PRO A 190 19.93 0.91 5.92
CA PRO A 190 20.76 -0.11 5.28
C PRO A 190 19.99 -1.10 4.39
N GLU A 191 18.73 -1.39 4.73
CA GLU A 191 17.80 -2.24 3.99
C GLU A 191 17.22 -1.56 2.73
N GLY A 192 17.37 -0.23 2.64
CA GLY A 192 16.99 0.57 1.50
C GLY A 192 17.86 0.32 0.27
N THR A 193 17.71 1.18 -0.74
CA THR A 193 18.41 1.01 -2.03
C THR A 193 19.57 1.97 -2.23
N TRP A 194 19.70 3.00 -1.39
CA TRP A 194 20.81 3.96 -1.46
C TRP A 194 22.13 3.31 -1.00
N PRO A 195 23.30 3.64 -1.58
CA PRO A 195 23.53 4.59 -2.68
C PRO A 195 23.33 4.00 -4.09
N ASN A 196 22.98 2.72 -4.21
CA ASN A 196 22.92 1.98 -5.48
C ASN A 196 21.52 1.97 -6.13
N THR A 197 20.69 2.98 -5.85
CA THR A 197 19.27 3.00 -6.24
C THR A 197 19.05 2.76 -7.73
N ARG A 198 19.83 3.37 -8.62
CA ARG A 198 19.67 3.19 -10.08
C ARG A 198 19.93 1.74 -10.53
N ALA A 199 21.00 1.12 -10.02
CA ALA A 199 21.31 -0.28 -10.34
C ALA A 199 20.21 -1.23 -9.83
N TRP A 200 19.66 -0.91 -8.67
CA TRP A 200 18.55 -1.65 -8.10
C TRP A 200 17.27 -1.51 -8.94
N LEU A 201 16.91 -0.29 -9.34
CA LEU A 201 15.74 -0.02 -10.19
C LEU A 201 15.84 -0.78 -11.52
N LYS A 202 17.03 -0.78 -12.15
CA LYS A 202 17.30 -1.57 -13.35
C LYS A 202 17.07 -3.07 -13.14
N LYS A 203 17.62 -3.63 -12.06
CA LYS A 203 17.44 -5.06 -11.75
C LYS A 203 15.97 -5.43 -11.58
N THR A 204 15.18 -4.56 -10.96
CA THR A 204 13.80 -4.89 -10.58
C THR A 204 12.79 -4.61 -11.69
N PHE A 205 12.90 -3.50 -12.42
CA PHE A 205 11.84 -2.99 -13.32
C PHE A 205 12.15 -3.10 -14.83
N HIS A 206 13.32 -3.59 -15.25
CA HIS A 206 13.74 -3.56 -16.67
C HIS A 206 12.74 -4.16 -17.66
N ASP A 207 11.92 -5.11 -17.23
CA ASP A 207 10.90 -5.76 -18.03
C ASP A 207 9.48 -5.44 -17.57
N ILE A 208 9.27 -4.31 -16.90
CA ILE A 208 7.94 -3.78 -16.58
C ILE A 208 7.58 -2.70 -17.61
N PRO A 209 6.35 -2.64 -18.14
CA PRO A 209 5.91 -1.56 -19.01
C PRO A 209 6.21 -0.16 -18.42
N ILE A 210 6.59 0.80 -19.26
CA ILE A 210 7.04 2.14 -18.84
C ILE A 210 5.91 2.90 -18.14
N ASP A 211 4.68 2.82 -18.66
CA ASP A 211 3.49 3.44 -18.09
C ASP A 211 3.22 2.92 -16.67
N GLU A 212 3.27 1.60 -16.48
CA GLU A 212 3.08 0.96 -15.18
C GLU A 212 4.22 1.31 -14.20
N THR A 213 5.46 1.37 -14.71
CA THR A 213 6.62 1.81 -13.92
C THR A 213 6.41 3.23 -13.43
N ARG A 214 6.00 4.16 -14.30
CA ARG A 214 5.72 5.56 -13.92
C ARG A 214 4.65 5.68 -12.84
N ARG A 215 3.61 4.85 -12.89
CA ARG A 215 2.59 4.77 -11.82
C ARG A 215 3.26 4.42 -10.48
N MET A 216 3.99 3.32 -10.44
CA MET A 216 4.56 2.78 -9.21
C MET A 216 5.68 3.64 -8.61
N VAL A 217 6.52 4.28 -9.44
CA VAL A 217 7.70 5.02 -8.95
C VAL A 217 7.46 6.51 -8.72
N GLY A 218 6.28 7.04 -9.07
CA GLY A 218 6.03 8.47 -8.89
C GLY A 218 4.59 8.94 -9.05
N LEU A 219 3.91 8.62 -10.16
CA LEU A 219 2.62 9.25 -10.48
C LEU A 219 1.52 8.94 -9.47
N SER A 220 1.42 7.69 -9.00
CA SER A 220 0.41 7.32 -8.01
C SER A 220 0.62 8.05 -6.67
N ALA A 221 1.88 8.23 -6.26
CA ALA A 221 2.21 8.98 -5.04
C ALA A 221 1.92 10.48 -5.22
N ALA A 222 2.26 11.05 -6.38
CA ALA A 222 1.97 12.45 -6.67
C ALA A 222 0.46 12.76 -6.66
N GLU A 223 -0.35 11.87 -7.22
CA GLU A 223 -1.81 11.98 -7.17
C GLU A 223 -2.34 11.86 -5.75
N LEU A 224 -1.94 10.81 -5.02
CA LEU A 224 -2.42 10.53 -3.67
C LEU A 224 -2.10 11.67 -2.69
N PHE A 225 -0.88 12.21 -2.73
CA PHE A 225 -0.45 13.28 -1.84
C PHE A 225 -0.69 14.68 -2.41
N SER A 226 -1.41 14.79 -3.54
CA SER A 226 -1.76 16.06 -4.19
C SER A 226 -0.55 16.95 -4.50
N PHE A 227 0.54 16.35 -4.99
CA PHE A 227 1.73 17.09 -5.36
C PHE A 227 1.54 17.87 -6.66
N ASP A 228 2.07 19.09 -6.67
CA ASP A 228 2.11 19.95 -7.86
C ASP A 228 3.20 19.45 -8.82
N LEU A 229 2.78 18.65 -9.80
CA LEU A 229 3.67 18.07 -10.80
C LEU A 229 4.39 19.12 -11.65
N ALA A 230 3.80 20.30 -11.86
CA ALA A 230 4.45 21.36 -12.62
C ALA A 230 5.65 21.92 -11.87
N LYS A 231 5.53 22.11 -10.55
CA LYS A 231 6.65 22.51 -9.68
C LYS A 231 7.71 21.41 -9.56
N LEU A 232 7.28 20.15 -9.46
CA LEU A 232 8.21 19.02 -9.35
C LEU A 232 8.97 18.75 -10.66
N LYS A 233 8.38 19.07 -11.82
CA LYS A 233 8.97 18.80 -13.13
C LYS A 233 10.36 19.40 -13.30
N VAL A 234 10.59 20.63 -12.84
CA VAL A 234 11.91 21.28 -12.92
C VAL A 234 12.99 20.48 -12.19
N HIS A 235 12.62 19.83 -11.09
CA HIS A 235 13.52 18.94 -10.35
C HIS A 235 13.66 17.58 -11.02
N ALA A 236 12.53 16.99 -11.44
CA ALA A 236 12.51 15.70 -12.11
C ALA A 236 13.35 15.69 -13.40
N ASP A 237 13.23 16.72 -14.24
CA ASP A 237 14.01 16.87 -15.48
C ASP A 237 15.53 16.89 -15.22
N ARG A 238 15.95 17.25 -14.01
CA ARG A 238 17.37 17.35 -13.63
C ARG A 238 17.93 16.09 -12.97
N MET A 239 17.10 15.33 -12.24
CA MET A 239 17.58 14.27 -11.33
C MET A 239 16.85 12.93 -11.43
N ALA A 240 15.62 12.91 -11.96
CA ALA A 240 14.81 11.70 -12.00
C ALA A 240 15.43 10.67 -12.97
N PRO A 241 15.31 9.36 -12.68
CA PRO A 241 15.72 8.34 -13.63
C PRO A 241 14.79 8.32 -14.85
N CYS A 242 15.36 8.11 -16.04
CA CYS A 242 14.65 7.91 -17.29
C CYS A 242 14.45 6.41 -17.57
N PRO A 243 13.54 5.98 -18.45
CA PRO A 243 13.33 4.55 -18.76
C PRO A 243 14.62 3.78 -19.10
N SER A 244 15.59 4.41 -19.76
CA SER A 244 16.90 3.83 -20.04
C SER A 244 17.72 3.48 -18.79
N ASP A 245 17.57 4.23 -17.69
CA ASP A 245 18.19 3.93 -16.40
C ASP A 245 17.64 2.64 -15.79
N PHE A 246 16.36 2.34 -16.06
CA PHE A 246 15.71 1.09 -15.66
C PHE A 246 16.05 -0.06 -16.62
N GLY A 247 16.73 0.18 -17.74
CA GLY A 247 16.96 -0.82 -18.77
C GLY A 247 15.73 -1.13 -19.62
N GLN A 248 14.73 -0.24 -19.60
CA GLN A 248 13.49 -0.39 -20.36
C GLN A 248 13.65 0.13 -21.79
N VAL A 249 13.01 -0.55 -22.73
CA VAL A 249 12.92 -0.12 -24.13
C VAL A 249 11.73 0.83 -24.31
N THR A 250 11.94 1.91 -25.05
CA THR A 250 10.89 2.91 -25.34
C THR A 250 9.97 2.44 -26.46
N ASP A 251 8.79 3.05 -26.61
CA ASP A 251 7.81 2.72 -27.67
C ASP A 251 8.37 2.79 -29.10
N ALA A 252 9.49 3.48 -29.32
CA ALA A 252 10.19 3.52 -30.60
C ALA A 252 10.98 2.23 -30.93
N ASP A 253 11.17 1.33 -29.95
CA ASP A 253 11.84 0.05 -30.11
C ASP A 253 10.83 -1.03 -30.52
N PRO A 254 11.03 -1.77 -31.62
CA PRO A 254 10.14 -2.85 -32.06
C PRO A 254 9.92 -3.97 -31.02
N THR A 255 10.80 -4.08 -30.02
CA THR A 255 10.69 -5.05 -28.93
C THR A 255 9.83 -4.56 -27.77
N ALA A 256 9.48 -3.27 -27.70
CA ALA A 256 8.60 -2.72 -26.66
C ALA A 256 7.21 -3.39 -26.68
N GLN A 257 6.67 -3.64 -27.88
CA GLN A 257 5.40 -4.37 -28.02
C GLN A 257 5.49 -5.79 -27.43
N ARG A 258 6.61 -6.50 -27.64
CA ARG A 258 6.81 -7.84 -27.07
C ARG A 258 6.77 -7.83 -25.54
N LEU A 259 7.23 -6.74 -24.92
CA LEU A 259 7.18 -6.59 -23.47
C LEU A 259 5.74 -6.45 -22.97
N THR A 260 4.96 -5.60 -23.64
CA THR A 260 3.53 -5.43 -23.35
C THR A 260 2.77 -6.75 -23.54
N ASP A 261 3.01 -7.43 -24.66
CA ASP A 261 2.37 -8.71 -24.99
C ASP A 261 2.71 -9.80 -23.94
N ARG A 262 3.93 -9.79 -23.39
CA ARG A 262 4.35 -10.72 -22.33
C ARG A 262 3.51 -10.59 -21.06
N TRP A 263 3.12 -9.36 -20.70
CA TRP A 263 2.33 -9.10 -19.49
C TRP A 263 0.83 -9.08 -19.72
N ALA A 264 0.37 -8.98 -20.96
CA ALA A 264 -1.04 -8.89 -21.29
C ALA A 264 -1.90 -10.03 -20.69
N PRO A 265 -1.51 -11.32 -20.75
CA PRO A 265 -2.29 -12.38 -20.12
C PRO A 265 -2.38 -12.23 -18.61
N VAL A 266 -1.30 -11.84 -17.94
CA VAL A 266 -1.30 -11.65 -16.48
C VAL A 266 -2.16 -10.47 -16.08
N LYS A 267 -2.15 -9.40 -16.89
CA LYS A 267 -2.97 -8.22 -16.69
C LYS A 267 -4.46 -8.53 -16.85
N GLU A 268 -4.80 -9.31 -17.86
CA GLU A 268 -6.17 -9.76 -18.14
C GLU A 268 -6.70 -10.64 -16.99
N VAL A 269 -5.88 -11.59 -16.53
CA VAL A 269 -6.25 -12.48 -15.42
C VAL A 269 -6.32 -11.74 -14.08
N GLY A 270 -5.34 -10.88 -13.79
CA GLY A 270 -5.25 -10.13 -12.55
C GLY A 270 -5.49 -10.99 -11.31
N ARG A 271 -6.61 -10.71 -10.61
CA ARG A 271 -7.11 -11.51 -9.49
C ARG A 271 -7.77 -12.79 -10.02
N HIS A 272 -6.95 -13.77 -10.37
CA HIS A 272 -7.36 -15.03 -11.00
C HIS A 272 -8.57 -15.70 -10.32
N TRP A 273 -8.68 -15.66 -8.98
CA TRP A 273 -9.80 -16.24 -8.23
C TRP A 273 -11.16 -15.56 -8.44
N LEU A 274 -11.20 -14.40 -9.10
CA LEU A 274 -12.42 -13.69 -9.51
C LEU A 274 -12.71 -13.87 -11.01
N THR A 275 -11.95 -14.72 -11.69
CA THR A 275 -12.06 -15.00 -13.13
C THR A 275 -12.26 -16.50 -13.34
N ASP A 276 -12.39 -16.93 -14.61
CA ASP A 276 -12.43 -18.34 -14.98
C ASP A 276 -11.05 -19.03 -14.95
N HIS A 277 -10.03 -18.42 -14.33
CA HIS A 277 -8.67 -18.95 -14.22
C HIS A 277 -8.34 -19.49 -12.82
N ASP A 278 -7.82 -20.71 -12.76
CA ASP A 278 -7.49 -21.37 -11.47
C ASP A 278 -6.16 -20.94 -10.85
N PHE A 279 -5.23 -20.36 -11.63
CA PHE A 279 -3.86 -20.05 -11.18
C PHE A 279 -3.40 -18.66 -11.64
N SER A 280 -2.49 -18.05 -10.86
CA SER A 280 -1.76 -16.86 -11.29
C SER A 280 -0.91 -17.16 -12.52
N LEU A 281 -0.98 -16.32 -13.54
CA LEU A 281 -0.04 -16.34 -14.65
C LEU A 281 1.19 -15.50 -14.25
N ILE A 282 2.39 -16.08 -14.16
CA ILE A 282 3.62 -15.31 -13.94
C ILE A 282 4.53 -15.55 -15.16
N PRO A 283 4.99 -14.51 -15.88
CA PRO A 283 5.78 -14.66 -17.11
C PRO A 283 7.26 -14.97 -16.90
#